data_AF-A0A1H2LNM2-F1
#
_entry.id   AF-A0A1H2LNM2-F1
#
_cell.length_a   1.000
_cell.length_b   1.000
_cell.length_c   1.000
_cell.angle_alpha   90.00
_cell.angle_beta   90.00
_cell.angle_gamma   90.00
#
_symmetry.space_group_name_H-M   'P 1'
#
loop_
_entity.id
_entity.type
_entity.pdbx_description
1 polymer ?
#
loop_
_entity_poly.entity_id
_entity_poly.type
_entity_poly.pdbx_seq_one_letter_code
_entity_poly.pdbx_strand_id
1 'polypeptide(L)'
;MQHDQVMQPSSHVVRQALRSDIGTVARVLAEAFDADPVMRFIVPAPRYRRRLTALFVFETLLSPRGSWVDVVDGEIAGAALWGLPGAGPPGFWQTLRYSRHLLRAFGTGLPKAMRAFRTIEDAHPAGPPHWYLQTLGAALPGRGVGGALLRDGLARADAQGVPAYLESSAAGNVPIYERFGFRPTRDIVLPGGPTLTAMWREPAGGGQ
;
A
#
# COMPACT_ATOMS: atom_id res chain seq x y z
N MET A 1 -19.17 -42.45 -5.00
CA MET A 1 -19.11 -41.54 -3.84
C MET A 1 -17.75 -40.87 -3.86
N GLN A 2 -17.65 -39.69 -4.46
CA GLN A 2 -16.45 -38.87 -4.43
C GLN A 2 -16.88 -37.53 -3.84
N HIS A 3 -16.26 -37.16 -2.73
CA HIS A 3 -16.63 -36.00 -1.92
C HIS A 3 -16.51 -34.70 -2.73
N ASP A 4 -17.64 -34.04 -2.97
CA ASP A 4 -17.70 -32.61 -3.18
C ASP A 4 -17.15 -31.92 -1.93
N GLN A 5 -15.86 -31.57 -1.95
CA GLN A 5 -15.34 -30.56 -1.03
C GLN A 5 -15.96 -29.23 -1.46
N VAL A 6 -17.10 -28.90 -0.86
CA VAL A 6 -17.61 -27.53 -0.80
C VAL A 6 -16.50 -26.69 -0.19
N MET A 7 -15.79 -25.94 -1.04
CA MET A 7 -14.85 -24.90 -0.64
C MET A 7 -15.63 -23.93 0.23
N GLN A 8 -15.53 -24.05 1.56
CA GLN A 8 -16.11 -23.05 2.44
C GLN A 8 -15.45 -21.70 2.10
N PRO A 9 -16.23 -20.62 1.94
CA PRO A 9 -15.64 -19.31 1.67
C PRO A 9 -14.70 -18.98 2.82
N SER A 10 -13.41 -18.82 2.52
CA SER A 10 -12.43 -18.38 3.51
C SER A 10 -12.97 -17.11 4.18
N SER A 11 -13.15 -17.14 5.49
CA SER A 11 -13.73 -16.00 6.20
C SER A 11 -12.70 -14.88 6.26
N HIS A 12 -12.93 -13.83 5.47
CA HIS A 12 -12.13 -12.61 5.51
C HIS A 12 -12.54 -11.75 6.69
N VAL A 13 -11.59 -11.36 7.53
CA VAL A 13 -11.80 -10.41 8.61
C VAL A 13 -10.84 -9.25 8.44
N VAL A 14 -11.34 -8.17 7.85
CA VAL A 14 -10.58 -6.93 7.72
C VAL A 14 -10.69 -6.12 9.01
N ARG A 15 -9.54 -5.73 9.56
CA ARG A 15 -9.46 -4.95 10.80
C ARG A 15 -8.26 -4.02 10.79
N GLN A 16 -8.28 -3.01 11.66
CA GLN A 16 -7.12 -2.16 11.87
C GLN A 16 -5.94 -3.00 12.40
N ALA A 17 -4.74 -2.68 11.93
CA ALA A 17 -3.52 -3.33 12.37
C ALA A 17 -3.16 -2.92 13.80
N LEU A 18 -2.78 -3.89 14.62
CA LEU A 18 -2.25 -3.66 15.95
C LEU A 18 -0.75 -3.44 15.90
N ARG A 19 -0.16 -2.87 16.96
CA ARG A 19 1.31 -2.76 17.08
C ARG A 19 2.01 -4.11 17.02
N SER A 20 1.38 -5.16 17.54
CA SER A 20 1.88 -6.54 17.47
C SER A 20 1.94 -7.07 16.03
N ASP A 21 1.11 -6.55 15.13
CA ASP A 21 0.99 -7.03 13.76
C ASP A 21 2.11 -6.52 12.84
N ILE A 22 2.81 -5.45 13.23
CA ILE A 22 3.80 -4.74 12.39
C ILE A 22 4.83 -5.69 11.78
N GLY A 23 5.34 -6.64 12.58
CA GLY A 23 6.32 -7.62 12.09
C GLY A 23 5.75 -8.58 11.04
N THR A 24 4.47 -8.94 11.14
CA THR A 24 3.80 -9.81 10.17
C THR A 24 3.37 -9.03 8.94
N VAL A 25 2.79 -7.84 9.12
CA VAL A 25 2.44 -6.90 8.04
C VAL A 25 3.65 -6.64 7.14
N ALA A 26 4.79 -6.29 7.73
CA ALA A 26 5.99 -6.00 6.96
C ALA A 26 6.52 -7.20 6.18
N ARG A 27 6.37 -8.43 6.70
CA ARG A 27 6.76 -9.65 5.99
C ARG A 27 5.81 -9.94 4.82
N VAL A 28 4.51 -9.82 5.03
CA VAL A 28 3.48 -10.03 4.00
C VAL A 28 3.60 -9.01 2.87
N LEU A 29 3.82 -7.73 3.21
CA LEU A 29 4.07 -6.69 2.22
C LEU A 29 5.39 -6.91 1.50
N ALA A 30 6.46 -7.29 2.23
CA ALA A 30 7.71 -7.65 1.59
C ALA A 30 7.49 -8.78 0.58
N GLU A 31 6.73 -9.82 0.94
CA GLU A 31 6.33 -10.92 0.08
C GLU A 31 5.67 -10.45 -1.21
N ALA A 32 4.58 -9.67 -1.07
CA ALA A 32 3.78 -9.15 -2.17
C ALA A 32 4.55 -8.24 -3.12
N PHE A 33 5.48 -7.44 -2.60
CA PHE A 33 6.27 -6.48 -3.38
C PHE A 33 7.61 -7.05 -3.87
N ASP A 34 7.85 -8.37 -3.81
CA ASP A 34 9.14 -8.93 -4.19
C ASP A 34 9.58 -8.57 -5.61
N ALA A 35 8.62 -8.62 -6.54
CA ALA A 35 8.84 -8.39 -7.95
C ALA A 35 8.35 -7.00 -8.37
N ASP A 36 8.02 -6.13 -7.42
CA ASP A 36 7.54 -4.80 -7.71
C ASP A 36 8.64 -3.96 -8.38
N PRO A 37 8.39 -3.35 -9.55
CA PRO A 37 9.42 -2.67 -10.31
C PRO A 37 9.96 -1.42 -9.60
N VAL A 38 9.10 -0.69 -8.86
CA VAL A 38 9.52 0.50 -8.11
C VAL A 38 10.40 0.07 -6.93
N MET A 39 9.98 -0.93 -6.15
CA MET A 39 10.75 -1.46 -5.02
C MET A 39 12.08 -2.06 -5.47
N ARG A 40 12.09 -2.81 -6.58
CA ARG A 40 13.31 -3.33 -7.22
C ARG A 40 14.25 -2.22 -7.67
N PHE A 41 13.70 -1.08 -8.07
CA PHE A 41 14.48 0.07 -8.47
C PHE A 41 15.10 0.81 -7.27
N ILE A 42 14.34 1.05 -6.19
CA ILE A 42 14.79 1.91 -5.08
C ILE A 42 15.51 1.15 -3.96
N VAL A 43 15.17 -0.11 -3.70
CA VAL A 43 15.77 -0.91 -2.63
C VAL A 43 17.00 -1.67 -3.17
N PRO A 44 18.18 -1.53 -2.55
CA PRO A 44 19.37 -2.24 -3.01
C PRO A 44 19.23 -3.76 -2.97
N ALA A 45 19.76 -4.45 -3.99
CA ALA A 45 19.66 -5.90 -4.15
C ALA A 45 20.28 -6.74 -3.00
N PRO A 46 21.42 -6.36 -2.36
CA PRO A 46 22.00 -7.17 -1.30
C PRO A 46 21.06 -7.29 -0.09
N ARG A 47 20.64 -8.52 0.22
CA ARG A 47 19.63 -8.81 1.26
C ARG A 47 18.29 -8.09 1.00
N TYR A 48 17.89 -8.00 -0.27
CA TYR A 48 16.69 -7.30 -0.74
C TYR A 48 15.43 -7.55 0.12
N ARG A 49 15.03 -8.82 0.30
CA ARG A 49 13.88 -9.19 1.14
C ARG A 49 13.91 -8.60 2.55
N ARG A 50 15.07 -8.65 3.21
CA ARG A 50 15.27 -8.11 4.57
C ARG A 50 15.20 -6.58 4.58
N ARG A 51 15.75 -5.93 3.55
CA ARG A 51 15.69 -4.47 3.37
C ARG A 51 14.26 -4.01 3.10
N LEU A 52 13.53 -4.72 2.25
CA LEU A 52 12.14 -4.47 1.94
C LEU A 52 11.24 -4.65 3.17
N THR A 53 11.48 -5.70 3.97
CA THR A 53 10.82 -5.86 5.28
C THR A 53 11.11 -4.66 6.20
N ALA A 54 12.35 -4.17 6.24
CA ALA A 54 12.68 -3.00 7.06
C ALA A 54 11.98 -1.72 6.58
N LEU A 55 11.78 -1.56 5.27
CA LEU A 55 11.00 -0.47 4.68
C LEU A 55 9.53 -0.55 5.13
N PHE A 56 8.89 -1.71 5.00
CA PHE A 56 7.48 -1.83 5.38
C PHE A 56 7.25 -1.75 6.90
N VAL A 57 8.24 -2.12 7.73
CA VAL A 57 8.20 -1.79 9.17
C VAL A 57 8.18 -0.27 9.37
N PHE A 58 9.02 0.47 8.64
CA PHE A 58 9.07 1.93 8.73
C PHE A 58 7.74 2.56 8.32
N GLU A 59 7.19 2.20 7.17
CA GLU A 59 5.92 2.74 6.65
C GLU A 59 4.75 2.43 7.59
N THR A 60 4.64 1.20 8.09
CA THR A 60 3.57 0.81 9.03
C THR A 60 3.66 1.60 10.34
N LEU A 61 4.88 1.89 10.83
CA LEU A 61 5.11 2.71 12.04
C LEU A 61 4.76 4.19 11.84
N LEU A 62 4.82 4.69 10.60
CA LEU A 62 4.42 6.05 10.26
C LEU A 62 2.91 6.19 10.06
N SER A 63 2.23 5.10 9.69
CA SER A 63 0.79 5.08 9.41
C SER A 63 -0.02 4.23 10.40
N PRO A 64 0.11 4.41 11.74
CA PRO A 64 -0.51 3.53 12.73
C PRO A 64 -2.04 3.55 12.71
N ARG A 65 -2.65 4.68 12.29
CA ARG A 65 -4.12 4.80 12.16
C ARG A 65 -4.63 4.35 10.80
N GLY A 66 -3.75 4.33 9.81
CA GLY A 66 -4.08 4.02 8.41
C GLY A 66 -3.76 2.59 7.98
N SER A 67 -3.20 1.77 8.88
CA SER A 67 -2.81 0.40 8.56
C SER A 67 -3.96 -0.57 8.85
N TRP A 68 -4.34 -1.35 7.85
CA TRP A 68 -5.39 -2.36 7.91
C TRP A 68 -4.84 -3.71 7.45
N VAL A 69 -5.35 -4.78 8.04
CA VAL A 69 -4.98 -6.16 7.73
C VAL A 69 -6.22 -6.96 7.42
N ASP A 70 -6.06 -7.93 6.52
CA ASP A 70 -7.07 -8.96 6.27
C ASP A 70 -6.57 -10.26 6.87
N VAL A 71 -7.36 -10.81 7.79
CA VAL A 71 -7.08 -12.07 8.46
C VAL A 71 -7.91 -13.16 7.80
N VAL A 72 -7.23 -14.20 7.34
CA VAL A 72 -7.83 -15.37 6.70
C VAL A 72 -7.33 -16.61 7.43
N ASP A 73 -8.24 -17.46 7.87
CA ASP A 73 -7.93 -18.70 8.61
C ASP A 73 -7.05 -18.45 9.87
N GLY A 74 -7.22 -17.28 10.51
CA GLY A 74 -6.47 -16.88 11.72
C GLY A 74 -5.12 -16.20 11.44
N GLU A 75 -4.68 -16.12 10.19
CA GLU A 75 -3.40 -15.55 9.79
C GLU A 75 -3.56 -14.26 8.99
N ILE A 76 -2.63 -13.30 9.16
CA ILE A 76 -2.64 -12.07 8.35
C ILE A 76 -2.21 -12.43 6.93
N ALA A 77 -3.16 -12.36 5.99
CA ALA A 77 -2.95 -12.71 4.59
C ALA A 77 -2.59 -11.51 3.70
N GLY A 78 -2.90 -10.30 4.16
CA GLY A 78 -2.64 -9.06 3.43
C GLY A 78 -2.71 -7.83 4.31
N ALA A 79 -2.20 -6.72 3.78
CA ALA A 79 -2.26 -5.43 4.43
C ALA A 79 -2.46 -4.29 3.44
N ALA A 80 -3.11 -3.22 3.90
CA ALA A 80 -3.27 -1.96 3.21
C ALA A 80 -2.88 -0.80 4.13
N LEU A 81 -2.02 0.09 3.64
CA LEU A 81 -1.61 1.31 4.33
C LEU A 81 -2.26 2.50 3.61
N TRP A 82 -3.11 3.20 4.35
CA TRP A 82 -3.84 4.37 3.89
C TRP A 82 -3.31 5.64 4.55
N GLY A 83 -2.93 6.64 3.76
CA GLY A 83 -2.88 8.03 4.19
C GLY A 83 -4.29 8.58 4.36
N LEU A 84 -4.58 9.15 5.52
CA LEU A 84 -5.90 9.69 5.84
C LEU A 84 -6.04 11.14 5.33
N PRO A 85 -7.23 11.56 4.89
CA PRO A 85 -7.45 12.93 4.44
C PRO A 85 -7.14 13.92 5.56
N GLY A 86 -6.44 15.01 5.22
CA GLY A 86 -6.03 16.03 6.17
C GLY A 86 -4.91 15.61 7.13
N ALA A 87 -4.42 14.37 7.08
CA ALA A 87 -3.18 14.01 7.73
C ALA A 87 -2.03 14.66 6.95
N GLY A 88 -1.34 15.61 7.57
CA GLY A 88 -0.09 16.13 7.03
C GLY A 88 0.99 15.04 6.93
N PRO A 89 2.11 15.32 6.23
CA PRO A 89 3.22 14.39 6.17
C PRO A 89 3.70 14.03 7.59
N PRO A 90 4.32 12.84 7.77
CA PRO A 90 4.83 12.42 9.06
C PRO A 90 5.75 13.49 9.66
N GLY A 91 5.52 13.82 10.94
CA GLY A 91 6.32 14.84 11.61
C GLY A 91 7.80 14.47 11.65
N PHE A 92 8.69 15.47 11.54
CA PHE A 92 10.15 15.26 11.53
C PHE A 92 10.63 14.33 12.66
N TRP A 93 10.16 14.54 13.89
CA TRP A 93 10.54 13.72 15.05
C TRP A 93 10.07 12.27 14.96
N GLN A 94 8.91 12.02 14.34
CA GLN A 94 8.39 10.68 14.11
C GLN A 94 9.26 9.95 13.07
N THR A 95 9.58 10.63 11.97
CA THR A 95 10.50 10.12 10.94
C THR A 95 11.88 9.83 11.53
N LEU A 96 12.42 10.75 12.34
CA LEU A 96 13.71 10.58 12.99
C LEU A 96 13.72 9.40 13.97
N ARG A 97 12.65 9.23 14.76
CA ARG A 97 12.49 8.11 15.70
C ARG A 97 12.58 6.74 15.02
N TYR A 98 12.08 6.63 13.79
CA TYR A 98 12.08 5.37 13.04
C TYR A 98 13.14 5.30 11.93
N SER A 99 13.99 6.32 11.78
CA SER A 99 15.03 6.44 10.76
C SER A 99 15.98 5.24 10.67
N ARG A 100 16.21 4.52 11.79
CA ARG A 100 17.01 3.28 11.79
C ARG A 100 16.46 2.21 10.83
N HIS A 101 15.15 2.17 10.61
CA HIS A 101 14.51 1.24 9.69
C HIS A 101 14.71 1.67 8.24
N LEU A 102 14.64 2.98 7.98
CA LEU A 102 14.96 3.59 6.70
C LEU A 102 16.43 3.36 6.31
N LEU A 103 17.36 3.55 7.25
CA LEU A 103 18.79 3.24 7.06
C LEU A 103 19.03 1.74 6.81
N ARG A 104 18.30 0.85 7.49
CA ARG A 104 18.39 -0.60 7.24
C ARG A 104 17.84 -0.99 5.87
N ALA A 105 16.81 -0.32 5.39
CA ALA A 105 16.23 -0.57 4.06
C ALA A 105 17.19 -0.11 2.95
N PHE A 106 17.66 1.13 3.01
CA PHE A 106 18.38 1.73 1.89
C PHE A 106 19.90 1.77 2.06
N GLY A 107 20.42 1.96 3.28
CA GLY A 107 21.85 2.16 3.51
C GLY A 107 22.40 3.27 2.60
N THR A 108 23.45 2.96 1.83
CA THR A 108 24.03 3.90 0.85
C THR A 108 23.11 4.22 -0.35
N GLY A 109 22.06 3.43 -0.57
CA GLY A 109 21.03 3.69 -1.60
C GLY A 109 20.03 4.78 -1.23
N LEU A 110 20.08 5.31 0.00
CA LEU A 110 19.09 6.28 0.50
C LEU A 110 18.92 7.51 -0.39
N PRO A 111 19.98 8.15 -0.94
CA PRO A 111 19.81 9.30 -1.83
C PRO A 111 18.99 8.98 -3.09
N LYS A 112 19.13 7.78 -3.65
CA LYS A 112 18.34 7.34 -4.80
C LYS A 112 16.86 7.17 -4.42
N ALA A 113 16.59 6.51 -3.30
CA ALA A 113 15.23 6.33 -2.80
C ALA A 113 14.56 7.67 -2.49
N MET A 114 15.26 8.60 -1.83
CA MET A 114 14.73 9.94 -1.54
C MET A 114 14.41 10.73 -2.80
N ARG A 115 15.20 10.61 -3.87
CA ARG A 115 14.85 11.24 -5.16
C ARG A 115 13.57 10.66 -5.75
N ALA A 116 13.41 9.34 -5.73
CA ALA A 116 12.21 8.69 -6.22
C ALA A 116 10.97 9.08 -5.40
N PHE A 117 11.07 9.05 -4.06
CA PHE A 117 9.97 9.47 -3.18
C PHE A 117 9.59 10.93 -3.37
N ARG A 118 10.57 11.83 -3.56
CA ARG A 118 10.27 13.24 -3.90
C ARG A 118 9.54 13.36 -5.22
N THR A 119 9.92 12.62 -6.25
CA THR A 119 9.20 12.64 -7.53
C THR A 119 7.75 12.19 -7.39
N ILE A 120 7.46 11.20 -6.53
CA ILE A 120 6.10 10.74 -6.24
C ILE A 120 5.34 11.82 -5.44
N GLU A 121 5.97 12.38 -4.41
CA GLU A 121 5.39 13.43 -3.56
C GLU A 121 5.09 14.72 -4.35
N ASP A 122 6.00 15.19 -5.19
CA ASP A 122 5.82 16.40 -6.02
C ASP A 122 4.69 16.22 -7.04
N ALA A 123 4.44 14.97 -7.41
CA ALA A 123 3.37 14.56 -8.29
C ALA A 123 2.04 14.40 -7.52
N HIS A 124 2.08 14.19 -6.21
CA HIS A 124 0.90 13.95 -5.38
C HIS A 124 -0.12 15.10 -5.49
N PRO A 125 -1.42 14.83 -5.68
CA PRO A 125 -2.43 15.90 -5.79
C PRO A 125 -2.49 16.77 -4.53
N ALA A 126 -2.37 18.09 -4.69
CA ALA A 126 -2.45 19.04 -3.57
C ALA A 126 -3.88 19.20 -2.99
N GLY A 127 -4.91 18.77 -3.72
CA GLY A 127 -6.30 18.80 -3.27
C GLY A 127 -7.23 18.08 -4.26
N PRO A 128 -8.53 17.88 -3.91
CA PRO A 128 -9.13 18.00 -2.58
C PRO A 128 -8.49 17.00 -1.58
N PRO A 129 -8.76 17.11 -0.26
CA PRO A 129 -8.39 16.05 0.69
C PRO A 129 -8.90 14.70 0.18
N HIS A 130 -8.08 13.66 0.30
CA HIS A 130 -8.39 12.34 -0.22
C HIS A 130 -7.75 11.24 0.62
N TRP A 131 -8.30 10.05 0.54
CA TRP A 131 -7.66 8.84 1.07
C TRP A 131 -6.56 8.40 0.11
N TYR A 132 -5.34 8.19 0.60
CA TYR A 132 -4.21 7.80 -0.22
C TYR A 132 -3.83 6.33 0.04
N LEU A 133 -3.99 5.44 -0.94
CA LEU A 133 -3.52 4.06 -0.82
C LEU A 133 -2.02 3.99 -1.13
N GLN A 134 -1.21 4.15 -0.07
CA GLN A 134 0.26 4.09 -0.15
C GLN A 134 0.76 2.70 -0.50
N THR A 135 0.12 1.67 0.06
CA THR A 135 0.58 0.29 -0.09
C THR A 135 -0.60 -0.66 0.02
N LEU A 136 -0.67 -1.61 -0.91
CA LEU A 136 -1.61 -2.73 -0.86
C LEU A 136 -0.86 -3.99 -1.28
N GLY A 137 -0.86 -5.00 -0.43
CA GLY A 137 -0.20 -6.27 -0.74
C GLY A 137 -0.88 -7.45 -0.05
N ALA A 138 -0.87 -8.59 -0.73
CA ALA A 138 -1.32 -9.88 -0.21
C ALA A 138 -0.23 -10.92 -0.48
N ALA A 139 0.08 -11.77 0.50
CA ALA A 139 1.06 -12.83 0.34
C ALA A 139 0.58 -13.91 -0.65
N LEU A 140 -0.73 -14.16 -0.69
CA LEU A 140 -1.34 -15.16 -1.55
C LEU A 140 -2.27 -14.49 -2.58
N PRO A 141 -1.87 -14.41 -3.86
CA PRO A 141 -2.74 -13.98 -4.95
C PRO A 141 -3.97 -14.90 -5.09
N GLY A 142 -5.05 -14.38 -5.68
CA GLY A 142 -6.21 -15.19 -6.05
C GLY A 142 -7.18 -15.54 -4.92
N ARG A 143 -6.89 -15.18 -3.66
CA ARG A 143 -7.82 -15.37 -2.53
C ARG A 143 -8.72 -14.17 -2.23
N GLY A 144 -8.78 -13.17 -3.11
CA GLY A 144 -9.65 -12.00 -2.90
C GLY A 144 -9.19 -11.02 -1.80
N VAL A 145 -8.07 -11.29 -1.11
CA VAL A 145 -7.52 -10.49 0.00
C VAL A 145 -7.33 -9.01 -0.36
N GLY A 146 -6.64 -8.73 -1.47
CA GLY A 146 -6.43 -7.34 -1.93
C GLY A 146 -7.75 -6.63 -2.23
N GLY A 147 -8.73 -7.35 -2.78
CA GLY A 147 -10.06 -6.81 -3.04
C GLY A 147 -10.90 -6.60 -1.77
N ALA A 148 -10.72 -7.42 -0.72
CA ALA A 148 -11.37 -7.22 0.57
C ALA A 148 -10.83 -5.96 1.26
N LEU A 149 -9.51 -5.80 1.31
CA LEU A 149 -8.85 -4.61 1.86
C LEU A 149 -9.23 -3.33 1.12
N LEU A 150 -9.27 -3.39 -0.22
CA LEU A 150 -9.61 -2.24 -1.04
C LEU A 150 -11.07 -1.84 -0.86
N ARG A 151 -12.02 -2.79 -0.85
CA ARG A 151 -13.44 -2.49 -0.57
C ARG A 151 -13.65 -1.86 0.78
N ASP A 152 -13.02 -2.41 1.81
CA ASP A 152 -13.13 -1.92 3.18
C ASP A 152 -12.56 -0.49 3.32
N GLY A 153 -11.41 -0.21 2.69
CA GLY A 153 -10.85 1.15 2.62
C GLY A 153 -11.74 2.14 1.87
N LEU A 154 -12.23 1.75 0.69
CA LEU A 154 -13.09 2.59 -0.13
C LEU A 154 -14.44 2.85 0.52
N ALA A 155 -15.03 1.88 1.22
CA ALA A 155 -16.28 2.10 1.96
C ALA A 155 -16.13 3.19 3.03
N ARG A 156 -14.95 3.30 3.68
CA ARG A 156 -14.67 4.41 4.61
C ARG A 156 -14.51 5.75 3.89
N ALA A 157 -13.85 5.78 2.74
CA ALA A 157 -13.72 6.98 1.93
C ALA A 157 -15.10 7.46 1.44
N ASP A 158 -15.93 6.54 0.95
CA ASP A 158 -17.30 6.77 0.49
C ASP A 158 -18.20 7.29 1.62
N ALA A 159 -18.11 6.69 2.82
CA ALA A 159 -18.86 7.14 3.99
C ALA A 159 -18.49 8.57 4.44
N GLN A 160 -17.29 9.05 4.08
CA GLN A 160 -16.84 10.41 4.35
C GLN A 160 -17.12 11.37 3.19
N GLY A 161 -17.59 10.87 2.03
CA GLY A 161 -17.75 11.67 0.82
C GLY A 161 -16.43 12.20 0.27
N VAL A 162 -15.33 11.46 0.48
CA VAL A 162 -13.96 11.89 0.16
C VAL A 162 -13.37 11.00 -0.94
N PRO A 163 -12.69 11.57 -1.96
CA PRO A 163 -12.02 10.79 -3.01
C PRO A 163 -10.93 9.86 -2.49
N ALA A 164 -10.52 8.91 -3.34
CA ALA A 164 -9.37 8.05 -3.11
C ALA A 164 -8.34 8.18 -4.24
N TYR A 165 -7.06 8.08 -3.88
CA TYR A 165 -5.91 8.23 -4.76
C TYR A 165 -4.91 7.10 -4.55
N LEU A 166 -4.21 6.71 -5.62
CA LEU A 166 -3.07 5.78 -5.57
C LEU A 166 -2.12 6.01 -6.75
N GLU A 167 -0.90 5.50 -6.64
CA GLU A 167 -0.02 5.26 -7.79
C GLU A 167 0.22 3.77 -7.97
N SER A 168 -0.15 3.25 -9.14
CA SER A 168 0.16 1.88 -9.50
C SER A 168 1.59 1.78 -10.02
N SER A 169 2.44 1.03 -9.34
CA SER A 169 3.82 0.74 -9.74
C SER A 169 3.92 -0.21 -10.94
N ALA A 170 2.86 -0.96 -11.25
CA ALA A 170 2.81 -1.92 -12.34
C ALA A 170 1.59 -1.69 -13.22
N ALA A 171 1.80 -1.54 -14.53
CA ALA A 171 0.71 -1.36 -15.50
C ALA A 171 -0.31 -2.50 -15.47
N GLY A 172 0.13 -3.73 -15.18
CA GLY A 172 -0.75 -4.90 -15.03
C GLY A 172 -1.75 -4.80 -13.88
N ASN A 173 -1.52 -3.93 -12.89
CA ASN A 173 -2.45 -3.71 -11.78
C ASN A 173 -3.52 -2.64 -12.10
N VAL A 174 -3.33 -1.82 -13.13
CA VAL A 174 -4.28 -0.75 -13.50
C VAL A 174 -5.70 -1.30 -13.73
N PRO A 175 -5.91 -2.38 -14.52
CA PRO A 175 -7.24 -2.96 -14.70
C PRO A 175 -7.87 -3.52 -13.42
N ILE A 176 -7.07 -3.81 -12.39
CA ILE A 176 -7.58 -4.22 -11.08
C ILE A 176 -8.24 -3.03 -10.41
N TYR A 177 -7.55 -1.90 -10.33
CA TYR A 177 -8.05 -0.68 -9.68
C TYR A 177 -9.21 -0.04 -10.45
N GLU A 178 -9.23 -0.13 -11.78
CA GLU A 178 -10.37 0.34 -12.59
C GLU A 178 -11.69 -0.34 -12.21
N ARG A 179 -11.66 -1.64 -11.88
CA ARG A 179 -12.85 -2.36 -11.39
C ARG A 179 -13.39 -1.85 -10.06
N PHE A 180 -12.58 -1.11 -9.30
CA PHE A 180 -12.98 -0.45 -8.06
C PHE A 180 -13.36 1.02 -8.26
N GLY A 181 -13.40 1.51 -9.50
CA GLY A 181 -13.82 2.87 -9.85
C GLY A 181 -12.68 3.89 -9.93
N PHE A 182 -11.42 3.45 -9.80
CA PHE A 182 -10.28 4.32 -10.08
C PHE A 182 -10.14 4.57 -11.58
N ARG A 183 -9.67 5.75 -11.96
CA ARG A 183 -9.35 6.14 -13.33
C ARG A 183 -7.90 6.60 -13.41
N PRO A 184 -7.12 6.14 -14.40
CA PRO A 184 -5.79 6.69 -14.67
C PRO A 184 -5.89 8.21 -14.91
N THR A 185 -4.98 8.97 -14.32
CA THR A 185 -4.92 10.43 -14.50
C THR A 185 -3.67 10.87 -15.23
N ARG A 186 -2.50 10.31 -14.86
CA ARG A 186 -1.21 10.61 -15.50
C ARG A 186 -0.15 9.59 -15.14
N ASP A 187 0.91 9.59 -15.92
CA ASP A 187 2.13 8.84 -15.63
C ASP A 187 3.10 9.66 -14.76
N ILE A 188 3.81 8.97 -13.87
CA ILE A 188 4.89 9.50 -13.04
C ILE A 188 6.15 8.73 -13.39
N VAL A 189 7.07 9.38 -14.10
CA VAL A 189 8.33 8.75 -14.50
C VAL A 189 9.37 8.98 -13.42
N LEU A 190 9.84 7.91 -12.77
CA LEU A 190 10.94 8.03 -11.82
C LEU A 190 12.25 8.35 -12.56
N PRO A 191 13.09 9.26 -12.04
CA PRO A 191 14.37 9.58 -12.68
C PRO A 191 15.27 8.34 -12.83
N GLY A 192 15.45 7.90 -14.08
CA GLY A 192 16.22 6.70 -14.43
C GLY A 192 15.56 5.38 -13.99
N GLY A 193 14.26 5.38 -13.71
CA GLY A 193 13.52 4.25 -13.16
C GLY A 193 12.20 3.95 -13.90
N PRO A 194 11.35 3.11 -13.30
CA PRO A 194 10.06 2.75 -13.87
C PRO A 194 9.05 3.91 -13.82
N THR A 195 7.97 3.75 -14.58
CA THR A 195 6.82 4.65 -14.58
C THR A 195 5.73 4.11 -13.66
N LEU A 196 5.15 4.97 -12.83
CA LEU A 196 3.93 4.69 -12.09
C LEU A 196 2.74 5.32 -12.81
N THR A 197 1.56 4.73 -12.69
CA THR A 197 0.31 5.33 -13.16
C THR A 197 -0.46 5.87 -11.97
N ALA A 198 -0.59 7.19 -11.88
CA ALA A 198 -1.44 7.85 -10.90
C ALA A 198 -2.91 7.58 -11.23
N MET A 199 -3.72 7.24 -10.23
CA MET A 199 -5.13 6.92 -10.40
C MET A 199 -5.99 7.59 -9.35
N TRP A 200 -7.15 8.09 -9.77
CA TRP A 200 -8.09 8.83 -8.94
C TRP A 200 -9.46 8.19 -8.96
N ARG A 201 -10.14 8.17 -7.81
CA ARG A 201 -11.50 7.67 -7.66
C ARG A 201 -12.35 8.68 -6.90
N GLU A 202 -13.46 9.08 -7.50
CA GLU A 202 -14.50 9.82 -6.81
C GLU A 202 -15.28 8.93 -5.83
N PRO A 203 -15.79 9.45 -4.70
CA PRO A 203 -16.56 8.66 -3.76
C PRO A 203 -17.88 8.17 -4.38
N ALA A 204 -18.25 6.93 -4.08
CA ALA A 204 -19.54 6.40 -4.49
C ALA A 204 -20.65 7.03 -3.63
N GLY A 205 -21.53 7.82 -4.24
CA GLY A 205 -22.67 8.47 -3.57
C GLY A 205 -22.63 10.00 -3.52
N GLY A 206 -21.58 10.65 -4.04
CA GLY A 206 -21.46 12.11 -4.10
C GLY A 206 -22.22 12.79 -5.26
N GLY A 207 -23.17 12.09 -5.89
CA GLY A 207 -23.98 12.60 -6.99
C GLY A 207 -25.47 12.53 -6.67
N GLN A 208 -25.93 13.46 -5.82
CA GLN A 208 -27.31 13.98 -5.82
C GLN A 208 -27.24 15.50 -5.68
#